data_AF-A0AA40S887-F1
#
_entry.id   AF-A0AA40S887-F1
#
_cell.length_a   1.000
_cell.length_b   1.000
_cell.length_c   1.000
_cell.angle_alpha   90.00
_cell.angle_beta   90.00
_cell.angle_gamma   90.00
#
_symmetry.space_group_name_H-M   'P 1'
#
loop_
_entity.id
_entity.type
_entity.pdbx_description
1 polymer ?
#
loop_
_entity_poly.entity_id
_entity_poly.type
_entity_poly.pdbx_seq_one_letter_code
_entity_poly.pdbx_strand_id
1 'polypeptide(L)'
;MDLAIKGAGGVLALGGTLIAVLRYLDDRSKAIETSALEARKPFLERRQSVYVELVQTTAVLGTIENRDDPAAIEAARRFWAVFWGMLPLVTDEAVSRLVDEFSELVADWNTDWIRRRNLSMDIARACRASMGFDPPLPPAGSVASRGDARPMR
;
A
#
# COMPACT_ATOMS: atom_id res chain seq x y z
N MET A 1 -12.20 -45.39 -58.36
CA MET A 1 -11.61 -44.15 -57.82
C MET A 1 -12.06 -44.05 -56.38
N ASP A 2 -11.31 -44.59 -55.40
CA ASP A 2 -11.79 -44.64 -53.99
C ASP A 2 -10.67 -44.58 -52.93
N LEU A 3 -9.52 -43.98 -53.26
CA LEU A 3 -8.38 -43.90 -52.34
C LEU A 3 -7.87 -42.48 -52.09
N ALA A 4 -8.66 -41.45 -52.38
CA ALA A 4 -8.26 -40.06 -52.18
C ALA A 4 -8.95 -39.35 -51.00
N ILE A 5 -10.02 -39.93 -50.43
CA ILE A 5 -10.85 -39.23 -49.42
C ILE A 5 -10.55 -39.70 -47.97
N LYS A 6 -9.89 -40.85 -47.78
CA LYS A 6 -9.64 -41.40 -46.43
C LYS A 6 -8.44 -40.80 -45.67
N GLY A 7 -7.59 -40.00 -46.34
CA GLY A 7 -6.39 -39.41 -45.72
C GLY A 7 -6.59 -38.03 -45.09
N ALA A 8 -7.61 -37.28 -45.50
CA ALA A 8 -7.78 -35.88 -45.09
C ALA A 8 -8.38 -35.71 -43.67
N GLY A 9 -9.16 -36.68 -43.18
CA GLY A 9 -9.81 -36.58 -41.88
C GLY A 9 -8.87 -36.72 -40.67
N GLY A 10 -7.80 -37.52 -40.81
CA GLY A 10 -6.86 -37.78 -39.71
C GLY A 10 -5.95 -36.59 -39.37
N VAL A 11 -5.55 -35.81 -40.38
CA VAL A 11 -4.66 -34.66 -40.20
C VAL A 11 -5.39 -33.48 -39.54
N LEU A 12 -6.68 -33.29 -39.85
CA LEU A 12 -7.51 -32.28 -39.19
C LEU A 12 -7.79 -32.61 -37.72
N ALA A 13 -8.03 -33.89 -37.41
CA ALA A 13 -8.23 -34.33 -36.03
C ALA A 13 -6.97 -34.13 -35.17
N LEU A 14 -5.78 -34.44 -35.71
CA LEU A 14 -4.50 -34.24 -35.02
C LEU A 14 -4.09 -32.76 -34.95
N GLY A 15 -4.39 -31.98 -36.00
CA GLY A 15 -4.17 -30.53 -35.99
C GLY A 15 -5.06 -29.82 -34.96
N GLY A 16 -6.34 -30.24 -34.87
CA GLY A 16 -7.29 -29.71 -33.89
C GLY A 16 -6.89 -30.03 -32.45
N THR A 17 -6.41 -31.24 -32.17
CA THR A 17 -5.93 -31.60 -30.82
C THR A 17 -4.67 -30.83 -30.43
N LEU A 18 -3.71 -30.63 -31.35
CA LEU A 18 -2.51 -29.85 -31.07
C LEU A 18 -2.83 -28.38 -30.76
N ILE A 19 -3.73 -27.76 -31.54
CA ILE A 19 -4.20 -26.39 -31.30
C ILE A 19 -4.97 -26.29 -29.97
N ALA A 20 -5.79 -27.28 -29.64
CA ALA A 20 -6.53 -27.31 -28.38
C ALA A 20 -5.59 -27.42 -27.17
N VAL A 21 -4.52 -28.22 -27.24
CA VAL A 21 -3.51 -28.32 -26.17
C VAL A 21 -2.75 -26.99 -26.01
N LEU A 22 -2.37 -26.33 -27.11
CA LEU A 22 -1.71 -25.02 -27.04
C LEU A 22 -2.62 -23.94 -26.42
N ARG A 23 -3.90 -23.89 -26.82
CA ARG A 23 -4.88 -22.97 -26.22
C ARG A 23 -5.15 -23.29 -24.75
N TYR A 24 -5.19 -24.58 -24.39
CA TYR A 24 -5.37 -25.01 -23.00
C TYR A 24 -4.21 -24.56 -22.09
N LEU A 25 -2.97 -24.61 -22.59
CA LEU A 25 -1.80 -24.12 -21.86
C LEU A 25 -1.81 -22.59 -21.73
N ASP A 26 -2.17 -21.86 -22.78
CA ASP A 26 -2.29 -20.40 -22.77
C ASP A 26 -3.41 -19.93 -21.83
N ASP A 27 -4.60 -20.54 -21.90
CA ASP A 27 -5.73 -20.27 -20.99
C ASP A 27 -5.40 -20.59 -19.53
N ARG A 28 -4.65 -21.69 -19.27
CA ARG A 28 -4.17 -22.01 -17.92
C ARG A 28 -3.20 -20.97 -17.39
N SER A 29 -2.27 -20.48 -18.21
CA SER A 29 -1.31 -19.44 -17.80
C SER A 29 -2.01 -18.13 -17.45
N LYS A 30 -2.96 -17.70 -18.30
CA LYS A 30 -3.79 -16.51 -18.07
C LYS A 30 -4.70 -16.67 -16.86
N ALA A 31 -5.26 -17.85 -16.62
CA ALA A 31 -6.06 -18.12 -15.43
C ALA A 31 -5.24 -18.09 -14.13
N ILE A 32 -3.97 -18.54 -14.17
CA ILE A 32 -3.05 -18.46 -13.02
C ILE A 32 -2.66 -16.99 -12.74
N GLU A 33 -2.34 -16.21 -13.77
CA GLU A 33 -2.07 -14.78 -13.60
C GLU A 33 -3.31 -14.01 -13.13
N THR A 34 -4.49 -14.31 -13.66
CA THR A 34 -5.74 -13.67 -13.27
C THR A 34 -6.09 -14.02 -11.82
N SER A 35 -5.97 -15.29 -11.41
CA SER A 35 -6.21 -15.69 -10.02
C SER A 35 -5.18 -15.11 -9.04
N ALA A 36 -3.91 -14.95 -9.44
CA ALA A 36 -2.91 -14.29 -8.62
C ALA A 36 -3.19 -12.78 -8.47
N LEU A 37 -3.68 -12.11 -9.51
CA LEU A 37 -4.09 -10.71 -9.46
C LEU A 37 -5.36 -10.53 -8.63
N GLU A 38 -6.34 -11.41 -8.79
CA GLU A 38 -7.57 -11.42 -7.99
C GLU A 38 -7.31 -11.73 -6.52
N ALA A 39 -6.37 -12.61 -6.20
CA ALA A 39 -5.95 -12.90 -4.83
C ALA A 39 -5.22 -11.72 -4.17
N ARG A 40 -4.61 -10.81 -4.94
CA ARG A 40 -3.94 -9.60 -4.43
C ARG A 40 -4.88 -8.42 -4.18
N LYS A 41 -6.01 -8.35 -4.88
CA LYS A 41 -7.06 -7.33 -4.64
C LYS A 41 -7.48 -7.19 -3.17
N PRO A 42 -7.85 -8.26 -2.45
CA PRO A 42 -8.28 -8.14 -1.06
C PRO A 42 -7.15 -7.63 -0.16
N PHE A 43 -5.88 -7.92 -0.48
CA PHE A 43 -4.74 -7.39 0.28
C PHE A 43 -4.55 -5.89 0.07
N LEU A 44 -4.69 -5.41 -1.18
CA LEU A 44 -4.59 -3.99 -1.50
C LEU A 44 -5.73 -3.17 -0.87
N GLU A 45 -6.96 -3.69 -0.93
CA GLU A 45 -8.12 -3.08 -0.26
C GLU A 45 -7.93 -3.05 1.26
N ARG A 46 -7.41 -4.14 1.85
CA ARG A 46 -7.11 -4.19 3.27
C ARG A 46 -6.05 -3.16 3.65
N ARG A 47 -4.97 -3.04 2.88
CA ARG A 47 -3.92 -2.03 3.07
C ARG A 47 -4.50 -0.61 3.06
N GLN A 48 -5.34 -0.29 2.06
CA GLN A 48 -5.99 1.00 1.99
C GLN A 48 -6.87 1.27 3.22
N SER A 49 -7.66 0.29 3.66
CA SER A 49 -8.52 0.43 4.85
C SER A 49 -7.71 0.75 6.12
N VAL A 50 -6.59 0.06 6.31
CA VAL A 50 -5.70 0.24 7.46
C VAL A 50 -5.01 1.61 7.40
N TYR A 51 -4.54 2.04 6.23
CA TYR A 51 -3.91 3.35 6.07
C TYR A 51 -4.89 4.49 6.31
N VAL A 52 -6.15 4.36 5.88
CA VAL A 52 -7.19 5.36 6.17
C VAL A 52 -7.41 5.48 7.67
N GLU A 53 -7.52 4.36 8.39
CA GLU A 53 -7.71 4.39 9.84
C GLU A 53 -6.48 4.95 10.57
N LEU A 54 -5.28 4.59 10.15
CA LEU A 54 -4.03 5.14 10.67
C LEU A 54 -3.99 6.67 10.48
N VAL A 55 -4.28 7.16 9.27
CA VAL A 55 -4.25 8.60 8.98
C VAL A 55 -5.31 9.34 9.79
N GLN A 56 -6.52 8.80 9.95
CA GLN A 56 -7.56 9.41 10.76
C GLN A 56 -7.14 9.53 12.23
N THR A 57 -6.62 8.46 12.81
CA THR A 57 -6.23 8.44 14.23
C THR A 57 -5.02 9.35 14.49
N THR A 58 -3.98 9.27 13.66
CA THR A 58 -2.80 10.13 13.77
C THR A 58 -3.11 11.61 13.51
N ALA A 59 -4.07 11.94 12.64
CA ALA A 59 -4.51 13.33 12.44
C ALA A 59 -5.16 13.93 13.69
N VAL A 60 -5.98 13.15 14.41
CA VAL A 60 -6.58 13.60 15.68
C VAL A 60 -5.51 13.75 16.75
N LEU A 61 -4.67 12.72 16.94
CA LEU A 61 -3.61 12.74 17.95
C LEU A 61 -2.54 13.82 17.67
N GLY A 62 -2.32 14.15 16.40
CA GLY A 62 -1.41 15.22 15.99
C GLY A 62 -1.96 16.63 16.15
N THR A 63 -3.28 16.81 16.29
CA THR A 63 -3.91 18.14 16.40
C THR A 63 -4.40 18.47 17.79
N ILE A 64 -4.76 17.46 18.60
CA ILE A 64 -5.17 17.69 19.98
C ILE A 64 -3.95 17.86 20.90
N GLU A 65 -3.94 18.95 21.65
CA GLU A 65 -2.90 19.25 22.65
C GLU A 65 -3.18 18.59 23.99
N ASN A 66 -4.44 18.51 24.42
CA ASN A 66 -4.82 17.92 25.70
C ASN A 66 -5.01 16.40 25.58
N ARG A 67 -4.19 15.62 26.31
CA ARG A 67 -4.27 14.15 26.32
C ARG A 67 -5.61 13.63 26.84
N ASP A 68 -6.21 14.35 27.78
CA ASP A 68 -7.43 13.93 28.47
C ASP A 68 -8.70 14.29 27.69
N ASP A 69 -8.55 14.88 26.50
CA ASP A 69 -9.68 15.11 25.59
C ASP A 69 -10.31 13.75 25.19
N PRO A 70 -11.64 13.57 25.31
CA PRO A 70 -12.32 12.34 24.92
C PRO A 70 -12.00 11.88 23.49
N ALA A 71 -11.81 12.81 22.56
CA ALA A 71 -11.44 12.50 21.18
C ALA A 71 -10.00 11.99 21.07
N ALA A 72 -9.07 12.51 21.88
CA ALA A 72 -7.70 12.00 21.93
C ALA A 72 -7.64 10.60 22.55
N ILE A 73 -8.40 10.34 23.61
CA ILE A 73 -8.48 9.01 24.24
C ILE A 73 -9.01 7.97 23.25
N GLU A 74 -10.09 8.29 22.55
CA GLU A 74 -10.69 7.38 21.57
C GLU A 74 -9.78 7.18 20.35
N ALA A 75 -9.15 8.25 19.84
CA ALA A 75 -8.19 8.15 18.76
C ALA A 75 -6.96 7.32 19.15
N ALA A 76 -6.46 7.45 20.39
CA ALA A 76 -5.34 6.68 20.90
C ALA A 76 -5.69 5.19 21.00
N ARG A 77 -6.89 4.86 21.52
CA ARG A 77 -7.38 3.49 21.57
C ARG A 77 -7.41 2.83 20.19
N ARG A 78 -7.93 3.55 19.18
CA ARG A 78 -7.98 3.07 17.79
C ARG A 78 -6.60 2.99 17.16
N PHE A 79 -5.75 3.99 17.38
CA PHE A 79 -4.36 4.01 16.92
C PHE A 79 -3.61 2.77 17.41
N TRP A 80 -3.65 2.48 18.71
CA TRP A 80 -2.95 1.33 19.29
C TRP A 80 -3.50 -0.01 18.80
N ALA A 81 -4.81 -0.11 18.57
CA ALA A 81 -5.41 -1.31 17.97
C ALA A 81 -4.90 -1.57 16.55
N VAL A 82 -4.74 -0.52 15.74
CA VAL A 82 -4.17 -0.62 14.39
C VAL A 82 -2.67 -0.91 14.44
N PHE A 83 -1.93 -0.17 15.27
CA PHE A 83 -0.48 -0.25 15.44
C PHE A 83 -0.01 -1.67 15.78
N TRP A 84 -0.62 -2.29 16.79
CA TRP A 84 -0.26 -3.66 17.20
C TRP A 84 -0.97 -4.76 16.38
N GLY A 85 -1.98 -4.39 15.60
CA GLY A 85 -2.82 -5.33 14.88
C GLY A 85 -2.44 -5.46 13.41
N MET A 86 -3.20 -4.78 12.54
CA MET A 86 -3.11 -4.96 11.10
C MET A 86 -1.98 -4.17 10.44
N LEU A 87 -1.46 -3.13 11.10
CA LEU A 87 -0.48 -2.24 10.49
C LEU A 87 0.83 -2.95 10.07
N PRO A 88 1.46 -3.80 10.91
CA PRO A 88 2.70 -4.48 10.54
C PRO A 88 2.54 -5.46 9.38
N LEU A 89 1.31 -5.92 9.09
CA LEU A 89 1.04 -6.84 7.99
C LEU A 89 1.02 -6.13 6.63
N VAL A 90 0.71 -4.84 6.60
CA VAL A 90 0.39 -4.11 5.36
C VAL A 90 1.32 -2.93 5.07
N THR A 91 2.20 -2.59 6.01
CA THR A 91 3.13 -1.47 5.89
C THR A 91 4.42 -1.86 5.20
N ASP A 92 5.03 -0.87 4.54
CA ASP A 92 6.44 -0.93 4.19
C ASP A 92 7.29 -0.21 5.24
N GLU A 93 8.60 -0.36 5.12
CA GLU A 93 9.59 0.20 6.04
C GLU A 93 9.46 1.73 6.23
N ALA A 94 9.09 2.46 5.17
CA ALA A 94 9.02 3.92 5.22
C ALA A 94 7.84 4.38 6.09
N VAL A 95 6.69 3.69 5.96
CA VAL A 95 5.52 3.94 6.82
C VAL A 95 5.80 3.49 8.25
N SER A 96 6.32 2.27 8.45
CA SER A 96 6.58 1.70 9.78
C SER A 96 7.47 2.62 10.63
N ARG A 97 8.60 3.07 10.07
CA ARG A 97 9.54 3.96 10.78
C ARG A 97 8.88 5.25 11.27
N LEU A 98 8.04 5.88 10.44
CA LEU A 98 7.36 7.13 10.80
C LEU A 98 6.29 6.90 11.87
N VAL A 99 5.60 5.77 11.81
CA VAL A 99 4.57 5.43 12.79
C VAL A 99 5.18 5.03 14.13
N ASP A 100 6.32 4.35 14.13
CA ASP A 100 7.08 4.04 15.36
C ASP A 100 7.52 5.34 16.05
N GLU A 101 8.11 6.29 15.30
CA GLU A 101 8.48 7.61 15.81
C GLU A 101 7.26 8.38 16.36
N PHE A 102 6.12 8.31 15.66
CA PHE A 102 4.89 8.93 16.13
C PHE A 102 4.36 8.27 17.42
N SER A 103 4.53 6.96 17.56
CA SER A 103 4.09 6.20 18.74
C SER A 103 4.82 6.64 20.02
N GLU A 104 6.10 6.98 19.90
CA GLU A 104 6.91 7.53 21.00
C GLU A 104 6.34 8.87 21.48
N LEU A 105 5.94 9.75 20.55
CA LEU A 105 5.34 11.05 20.88
C LEU A 105 3.90 10.97 21.40
N VAL A 106 3.20 9.87 21.12
CA VAL A 106 1.90 9.57 21.73
C VAL A 106 2.07 9.02 23.14
N ALA A 107 3.09 8.19 23.36
CA ALA A 107 3.43 7.70 24.69
C ALA A 107 3.83 8.86 25.62
N ASP A 108 4.69 9.75 25.11
CA ASP A 108 5.19 10.94 25.81
C ASP A 108 4.55 12.24 25.28
N TRP A 109 3.28 12.42 25.67
CA TRP A 109 2.38 13.39 25.07
C TRP A 109 2.80 14.87 25.16
N ASN A 110 3.59 15.24 26.17
CA ASN A 110 3.91 16.65 26.46
C ASN A 110 5.20 17.13 25.81
N THR A 111 5.92 16.26 25.10
CA THR A 111 7.29 16.55 24.68
C THR A 111 7.37 17.48 23.47
N ASP A 112 6.63 17.20 22.39
CA ASP A 112 6.70 18.02 21.18
C ASP A 112 5.44 17.88 20.31
N TRP A 113 4.44 18.72 20.58
CA TRP A 113 3.18 18.73 19.85
C TRP A 113 3.35 19.13 18.37
N ILE A 114 4.32 20.00 18.06
CA ILE A 114 4.60 20.45 16.69
C ILE A 114 5.15 19.28 15.89
N ARG A 115 6.12 18.54 16.45
CA ARG A 115 6.67 17.34 15.81
C ARG A 115 5.62 16.26 15.63
N ARG A 116 4.77 16.00 16.65
CA ARG A 116 3.66 15.03 16.53
C ARG A 116 2.73 15.40 15.38
N ARG A 117 2.32 16.66 15.27
CA ARG A 117 1.50 17.16 14.16
C ARG A 117 2.18 17.01 12.80
N ASN A 118 3.47 17.32 12.70
CA ASN A 118 4.19 17.20 11.43
C ASN A 118 4.32 15.73 11.01
N LEU A 119 4.61 14.83 11.96
CA LEU A 119 4.68 13.40 11.69
C LEU A 119 3.34 12.81 11.24
N SER A 120 2.20 13.27 11.76
CA SER A 120 0.90 12.78 11.25
C SER A 120 0.69 13.10 9.77
N MET A 121 1.16 14.26 9.31
CA MET A 121 1.15 14.62 7.90
C MET A 121 2.15 13.79 7.08
N ASP A 122 3.34 13.54 7.60
CA ASP A 122 4.35 12.73 6.93
C ASP A 122 3.93 11.26 6.80
N ILE A 123 3.23 10.71 7.79
CA ILE A 123 2.60 9.39 7.73
C ILE A 123 1.59 9.34 6.57
N ALA A 124 0.71 10.35 6.44
CA ALA A 124 -0.28 10.38 5.36
C ALA A 124 0.37 10.40 3.96
N ARG A 125 1.45 11.17 3.82
CA ARG A 125 2.26 11.22 2.58
C ARG A 125 2.98 9.90 2.31
N ALA A 126 3.56 9.27 3.33
CA ALA A 126 4.21 7.97 3.21
C ALA A 126 3.22 6.87 2.80
N CYS A 127 2.03 6.83 3.40
CA CYS A 127 0.94 5.93 3.00
C CYS A 127 0.57 6.13 1.52
N ARG A 128 0.47 7.39 1.07
CA ARG A 128 0.18 7.72 -0.33
C ARG A 128 1.30 7.26 -1.28
N ALA A 129 2.56 7.46 -0.91
CA ALA A 129 3.71 6.98 -1.66
C ALA A 129 3.76 5.43 -1.71
N SER A 130 3.51 4.75 -0.59
CA SER A 130 3.43 3.28 -0.50
C SER A 130 2.36 2.66 -1.41
N MET A 131 1.29 3.41 -1.67
CA MET A 131 0.24 3.03 -2.62
C MET A 131 0.60 3.33 -4.08
N GLY A 132 1.76 3.94 -4.36
CA GLY A 132 2.26 4.24 -5.69
C GLY A 132 1.76 5.56 -6.28
N PHE A 133 1.20 6.47 -5.47
CA PHE A 133 0.70 7.76 -5.96
C PHE A 133 1.76 8.88 -5.99
N ASP A 134 2.80 8.81 -5.16
CA ASP A 134 3.84 9.83 -5.04
C ASP A 134 5.25 9.19 -4.93
N PRO A 135 6.34 9.90 -5.28
CA PRO A 135 7.71 9.46 -4.99
C PRO A 135 7.97 9.38 -3.47
N PRO A 136 8.86 8.48 -3.00
CA PRO A 136 9.14 8.29 -1.57
C PRO A 136 9.66 9.57 -0.92
N LEU A 137 9.20 9.83 0.32
CA LEU A 137 9.60 11.01 1.08
C LEU A 137 11.10 10.98 1.39
N PRO A 138 11.79 12.13 1.29
CA PRO A 138 13.16 12.24 1.78
C PRO A 138 13.18 12.12 3.32
N PRO A 139 14.29 11.68 3.94
CA PRO A 139 14.34 11.39 5.37
C PRO A 139 14.01 12.62 6.22
N ALA A 140 13.35 12.39 7.35
CA ALA A 140 13.01 13.44 8.31
C ALA A 140 14.29 14.18 8.75
N GLY A 141 14.33 15.49 8.53
CA GLY A 141 15.51 16.35 8.77
C GLY A 141 16.28 16.76 7.51
N SER A 142 15.95 16.24 6.33
CA SER A 142 16.60 16.61 5.06
C SER A 142 15.99 17.82 4.35
N VAL A 143 15.34 18.74 5.09
CA VAL A 143 15.03 20.07 4.57
C VAL A 143 16.35 20.82 4.41
N ALA A 144 17.11 20.45 3.39
CA ALA A 144 18.20 21.24 2.87
C ALA A 144 17.61 22.61 2.54
N SER A 145 18.25 23.63 3.10
CA SER A 145 17.87 25.03 2.99
C SER A 145 17.34 25.36 1.61
N ARG A 146 16.03 25.59 1.50
CA ARG A 146 15.45 26.33 0.39
C ARG A 146 15.80 27.81 0.59
N GLY A 147 17.11 28.08 0.52
CA GLY A 147 17.79 29.36 0.72
C GLY A 147 18.88 29.56 -0.33
N ASP A 148 18.76 28.89 -1.49
CA ASP A 148 19.61 29.15 -2.65
C ASP A 148 18.74 29.73 -3.77
N ALA A 149 18.21 30.92 -3.51
CA ALA A 149 17.84 31.86 -4.56
C ALA A 149 19.03 32.80 -4.76
N ARG A 150 19.98 32.38 -5.59
CA ARG A 150 21.02 33.26 -6.13
C ARG A 150 20.41 34.35 -7.03
N PRO A 151 21.08 35.49 -7.15
CA PRO A 151 20.50 36.74 -7.61
C PRO A 151 20.29 36.72 -9.12
N MET A 152 19.21 37.35 -9.57
CA MET A 152 19.12 37.87 -10.94
C MET A 152 19.36 39.38 -10.92
N ARG A 153 20.18 39.78 -11.89
CA ARG A 153 20.69 41.12 -12.18
C ARG A 153 19.67 42.24 -12.09
#